data_AF-A0A1H8TIP1-F1
#
_entry.id   AF-A0A1H8TIP1-F1
#
_cell.length_a   1.000
_cell.length_b   1.000
_cell.length_c   1.000
_cell.angle_alpha   90.00
_cell.angle_beta   90.00
_cell.angle_gamma   90.00
#
_symmetry.space_group_name_H-M   'P 1'
#
loop_
_entity.id
_entity.type
_entity.pdbx_description
1 polymer ?
#
loop_
_entity_poly.entity_id
_entity_poly.type
_entity_poly.pdbx_seq_one_letter_code
_entity_poly.pdbx_strand_id
1 'polypeptide(L)' 'MTICVEIAEAAERLEELIDLALRDDEVVSCREGNPVAVIVAIAKTGQGNSYRSVGNQTPPNLAA' A
#
# COMPACT_ATOMS: atom_id res chain seq x y z
N MET A 1 -4.26 -6.83 14.23
CA MET A 1 -5.64 -6.30 14.29
C MET A 1 -5.91 -5.55 12.99
N THR A 2 -7.14 -5.45 12.49
CA THR A 2 -7.42 -4.66 11.26
C THR A 2 -7.81 -3.23 11.64
N ILE A 3 -7.11 -2.25 11.09
CA ILE A 3 -7.25 -0.82 11.38
C ILE A 3 -7.71 -0.13 10.09
N CYS A 4 -8.94 0.38 10.03
CA CYS A 4 -9.40 1.24 8.95
C CYS A 4 -9.09 2.69 9.32
N VAL A 5 -8.45 3.43 8.42
CA VAL A 5 -8.13 4.85 8.61
C VAL A 5 -8.53 5.64 7.38
N GLU A 6 -9.16 6.81 7.54
CA GLU A 6 -9.53 7.62 6.39
C GLU A 6 -8.29 8.17 5.67
N ILE A 7 -8.31 8.30 4.34
CA ILE A 7 -7.18 8.82 3.56
C ILE A 7 -6.67 10.15 4.12
N ALA A 8 -7.58 11.05 4.50
CA ALA A 8 -7.21 12.35 5.04
C ALA A 8 -6.44 12.23 6.37
N GLU A 9 -6.82 11.29 7.23
CA GLU A 9 -6.09 11.01 8.48
C GLU A 9 -4.76 10.31 8.21
N ALA A 10 -4.74 9.37 7.26
CA ALA A 10 -3.54 8.66 6.86
C ALA A 10 -2.46 9.59 6.28
N ALA A 11 -2.86 10.66 5.59
CA ALA A 11 -1.95 11.66 5.05
C ALA A 11 -1.20 12.42 6.16
N GLU A 12 -1.85 12.65 7.31
CA GLU A 12 -1.27 13.39 8.44
C GLU A 12 -0.41 12.51 9.35
N ARG A 13 -0.67 11.20 9.39
CA ARG A 13 -0.07 10.26 10.36
C ARG A 13 0.54 9.02 9.71
N LEU A 14 1.08 9.17 8.49
CA LEU A 14 1.60 8.05 7.72
C LEU A 14 2.69 7.25 8.46
N GLU A 15 3.58 7.93 9.19
CA GLU A 15 4.67 7.27 9.95
C GLU A 15 4.12 6.29 11.00
N GLU A 16 3.10 6.68 11.74
CA GLU A 16 2.46 5.83 12.75
C GLU A 16 1.76 4.62 12.11
N LEU A 17 1.12 4.83 10.94
CA LEU A 17 0.50 3.74 10.19
C LEU A 17 1.52 2.73 9.66
N ILE A 18 2.72 3.19 9.30
CA ILE A 18 3.84 2.32 8.93
C ILE A 18 4.28 1.49 10.13
N ASP A 19 4.42 2.09 11.31
CA ASP A 19 4.78 1.38 12.54
C ASP A 19 3.75 0.31 12.92
N LEU A 20 2.46 0.59 12.72
CA LEU A 20 1.38 -0.39 12.90
C LEU A 20 1.50 -1.53 11.89
N ALA A 21 1.69 -1.22 10.61
CA ALA A 21 1.87 -2.23 9.57
C ALA A 21 3.13 -3.11 9.79
N LEU A 22 4.16 -2.57 10.45
CA LEU A 22 5.36 -3.33 10.84
C LEU A 22 5.12 -4.29 12.01
N ARG A 23 4.08 -4.07 12.81
CA ARG A 23 3.72 -4.88 14.00
C ARG A 23 2.74 -6.02 13.69
N ASP A 24 2.60 -6.36 12.41
CA ASP A 24 1.61 -7.32 11.90
C ASP A 24 0.14 -6.86 12.04
N ASP A 25 -0.09 -5.55 12.21
CA ASP A 25 -1.44 -4.98 12.07
C ASP A 25 -1.78 -4.74 10.59
N GLU A 26 -3.01 -5.07 10.20
CA GLU A 26 -3.50 -4.84 8.84
C GLU A 26 -4.08 -3.42 8.76
N VAL A 27 -3.34 -2.52 8.13
CA VAL A 27 -3.75 -1.12 8.00
C VAL A 27 -4.43 -0.91 6.65
N VAL A 28 -5.70 -0.54 6.68
CA VAL A 28 -6.54 -0.31 5.50
C VAL A 28 -6.83 1.19 5.41
N SER A 29 -6.48 1.80 4.28
CA SER A 29 -6.90 3.17 3.97
C SER A 29 -8.31 3.13 3.40
N CYS A 30 -9.18 3.94 3.98
CA CYS A 30 -10.61 3.99 3.74
C CYS A 30 -10.97 5.39 3.20
N ARG A 31 -11.96 5.47 2.31
CA ARG A 31 -12.49 6.72 1.76
C ARG A 31 -13.99 6.72 1.92
N GLU A 32 -14.49 7.67 2.72
CA GLU A 32 -15.90 7.73 3.10
C GLU A 32 -16.36 6.38 3.70
N GLY A 33 -15.50 5.76 4.51
CA GLY A 33 -15.75 4.46 5.15
C GLY A 33 -15.58 3.24 4.24
N ASN A 34 -15.27 3.42 2.95
CA ASN A 34 -15.04 2.32 2.02
C ASN A 34 -13.55 1.98 1.94
N PRO A 35 -13.14 0.71 2.08
CA PRO A 35 -11.74 0.34 1.95
C PRO A 35 -11.27 0.54 0.50
N VAL A 36 -10.15 1.23 0.32
CA VAL A 36 -9.60 1.55 -1.01
C VAL A 36 -8.15 1.12 -1.20
N ALA A 37 -7.39 0.98 -0.11
CA ALA A 37 -6.01 0.50 -0.17
C ALA A 37 -5.62 -0.21 1.14
N VAL A 38 -4.56 -1.01 1.09
CA VAL A 38 -3.93 -1.64 2.26
C VAL A 38 -2.48 -1.20 2.30
N ILE A 39 -2.03 -0.75 3.48
CA ILE A 39 -0.63 -0.43 3.75
C ILE A 39 0.03 -1.70 4.26
N VAL A 40 1.04 -2.17 3.51
CA VAL A 40 1.81 -3.36 3.86
C VAL A 40 3.25 -2.94 4.08
N ALA A 41 3.78 -3.22 5.27
CA ALA A 41 5.18 -3.00 5.55
C ALA A 41 6.03 -4.01 4.77
N ILE A 42 6.97 -3.50 3.97
CA ILE A 42 7.96 -4.35 3.30
C ILE A 42 9.18 -4.39 4.20
N ALA A 43 9.34 -5.48 4.95
CA ALA A 43 10.54 -5.70 5.73
C ALA A 43 11.76 -5.67 4.79
N LYS A 44 12.71 -4.80 5.09
CA LYS A 44 14.02 -4.79 4.44
C LYS A 44 14.83 -5.98 4.97
N THR A 45 14.45 -7.19 4.59
CA THR A 45 15.34 -8.34 4.71
C THR A 45 16.52 -8.07 3.79
N GLY A 46 17.75 -8.23 4.26
CA GLY A 46 18.98 -7.98 3.48
C GLY A 46 19.18 -8.88 2.25
N GLN A 47 18.11 -9.42 1.68
CA GLN A 47 18.10 -10.22 0.48
C GLN A 47 16.98 -9.69 -0.42
N GLY A 48 17.37 -9.28 -1.61
CA GLY A 48 16.61 -8.43 -2.52
C GLY A 48 15.16 -8.86 -2.69
N ASN A 49 14.25 -8.03 -2.18
CA ASN A 49 12.88 -8.06 -2.64
C ASN A 49 12.86 -7.46 -4.04
N SER A 50 12.88 -8.34 -5.05
CA SER A 50 12.67 -7.98 -6.44
C SER A 50 11.27 -7.42 -6.58
N TYR A 51 11.16 -6.10 -6.54
CA TYR A 51 9.99 -5.40 -7.05
C TYR A 51 9.78 -5.87 -8.49
N ARG A 52 8.71 -6.64 -8.74
CA ARG A 52 8.27 -6.91 -10.09
C ARG A 52 7.61 -5.62 -10.55
N SER A 53 8.39 -4.72 -11.13
CA SER A 53 7.86 -3.58 -11.86
C SER A 53 6.79 -4.11 -12.80
N VAL A 54 5.53 -3.73 -12.57
CA VAL A 54 4.45 -4.04 -13.49
C VAL A 54 4.75 -3.18 -14.71
N GLY A 55 5.46 -3.75 -15.69
CA GLY A 55 5.83 -3.06 -16.90
C GLY A 55 4.57 -2.47 -17.53
N ASN A 56 4.63 -1.19 -17.89
CA ASN A 56 3.55 -0.49 -18.59
C ASN A 56 3.14 -1.36 -19.80
N GLN A 57 2.02 -2.07 -19.70
CA GLN A 57 1.49 -2.84 -20.81
C GLN A 57 0.92 -1.82 -21.80
N THR A 58 1.69 -1.47 -22.83
CA THR A 58 1.13 -0.82 -24.00
C THR A 58 0.12 -1.80 -24.61
N PRO A 59 -1.18 -1.45 -24.68
CA PRO A 59 -2.16 -2.33 -25.28
C PRO A 59 -1.78 -2.60 -26.74
N PRO A 60 -1.94 -3.85 -27.24
CA PRO A 60 -1.41 -4.27 -28.54
C PRO A 60 -2.11 -3.67 -29.78
N ASN A 61 -2.90 -2.59 -29.65
CA ASN A 61 -3.72 -2.07 -30.75
C ASN A 61 -3.28 -0.74 -31.37
N LEU A 62 -2.12 -0.19 -30.99
CA LEU A 62 -1.63 1.08 -31.56
C LEU A 62 -0.35 0.91 -32.39
N ALA A 63 -0.37 -0.08 -33.28
CA ALA A 63 0.52 -0.15 -34.44
C ALA A 63 -0.39 -0.24 -35.67
N ALA A 64 -0.82 0.92 -36.16
CA ALA A 64 -1.48 1.10 -37.45
C ALA A 64 -0.57 1.93 -38.35
#